data_AF-A0A7V9Q3M6-F1
#
_entry.id   AF-A0A7V9Q3M6-F1
#
_cell.length_a   1.000
_cell.length_b   1.000
_cell.length_c   1.000
_cell.angle_alpha   90.00
_cell.angle_beta   90.00
_cell.angle_gamma   90.00
#
_symmetry.space_group_name_H-M   'P 1'
#
loop_
_entity.id
_entity.type
_entity.pdbx_description
1 polymer ?
#
loop_
_entity_poly.entity_id
_entity_poly.type
_entity_poly.pdbx_seq_one_letter_code
_entity_poly.pdbx_strand_id
1 'polypeptide(L)'
;MAYTRFVSISVDLPEVAAAFRAGLGARWTFLCDPGRVEQRRLGLREATDTVNDPYLPAAVLLKPSLEIQAEWGGYWYWGRPTLEELRQGFRDLSRELRSDWKGPAA
;
A
#
# COMPACT_ATOMS: atom_id res chain seq x y z
N MET A 1 21.01 5.42 -3.93
CA MET A 1 20.10 4.90 -2.89
C MET A 1 18.69 4.89 -3.47
N ALA A 2 18.00 3.75 -3.50
CA ALA A 2 16.61 3.71 -3.95
C ALA A 2 15.70 4.09 -2.77
N TYR A 3 15.09 5.27 -2.82
CA TYR A 3 14.13 5.72 -1.81
C TYR A 3 12.75 5.19 -2.18
N THR A 4 12.33 4.08 -1.58
CA THR A 4 10.93 3.66 -1.61
C THR A 4 10.11 4.62 -0.74
N ARG A 5 8.96 5.05 -1.24
CA ARG A 5 7.96 5.78 -0.45
C ARG A 5 6.89 4.80 -0.01
N PHE A 6 6.56 4.83 1.28
CA PHE A 6 5.41 4.12 1.82
C PHE A 6 4.28 5.12 2.03
N VAL A 7 3.06 4.73 1.66
CA VAL A 7 1.86 5.56 1.81
C VAL A 7 0.75 4.68 2.36
N SER A 8 0.02 5.20 3.32
CA SER A 8 -1.19 4.57 3.85
C SER A 8 -2.39 5.43 3.45
N ILE A 9 -3.50 4.78 3.10
CA ILE A 9 -4.74 5.44 2.69
C ILE A 9 -5.87 4.89 3.56
N SER A 10 -6.72 5.77 4.08
CA SER A 10 -7.93 5.38 4.82
C SER A 10 -9.09 6.34 4.57
N VAL A 11 -10.27 5.98 5.07
CA VAL A 11 -11.48 6.84 5.03
C VAL A 11 -11.54 7.83 6.21
N ASP A 12 -10.49 7.88 7.05
CA ASP A 12 -10.47 8.71 8.23
C ASP A 12 -10.40 10.20 7.87
N LEU A 13 -10.91 11.05 8.76
CA LEU A 13 -10.69 12.48 8.65
C LEU A 13 -9.21 12.82 8.87
N PRO A 14 -8.68 13.88 8.23
CA PRO A 14 -7.28 14.28 8.35
C PRO A 14 -6.78 14.41 9.79
N GLU A 15 -7.59 14.95 10.69
CA GLU A 15 -7.27 15.10 12.12
C GLU A 15 -7.13 13.76 12.85
N VAL A 16 -7.98 12.77 12.52
CA VAL A 16 -7.92 11.42 13.08
C VAL A 16 -6.69 10.70 12.56
N ALA A 17 -6.44 10.75 11.26
CA ALA A 17 -5.26 10.16 10.64
C ALA A 17 -3.96 10.80 11.15
N ALA A 18 -3.94 12.13 11.36
CA ALA A 18 -2.79 12.84 11.90
C ALA A 18 -2.48 12.44 13.36
N ALA A 19 -3.52 12.34 14.20
CA ALA A 19 -3.37 11.86 15.57
C ALA A 19 -2.85 10.42 15.62
N PHE A 20 -3.42 9.53 14.79
CA PHE A 20 -2.97 8.14 14.68
C PHE A 20 -1.51 8.04 14.21
N ARG A 21 -1.15 8.78 13.15
CA ARG A 21 0.23 8.90 12.65
C ARG A 21 1.20 9.31 13.75
N ALA A 22 0.84 10.32 14.54
CA ALA A 22 1.66 10.81 15.65
C ALA A 22 1.81 9.74 16.74
N GLY A 23 0.72 9.06 17.12
CA GLY A 23 0.75 7.96 18.11
C GLY A 23 1.63 6.78 17.69
N LEU A 24 1.70 6.46 16.41
CA LEU A 24 2.58 5.41 15.87
C LEU A 24 4.06 5.85 15.75
N GLY A 25 4.37 7.14 15.88
CA GLY A 25 5.69 7.67 15.50
C GLY A 25 5.99 7.50 14.00
N ALA A 26 4.96 7.37 13.17
CA ALA A 26 5.08 7.07 11.76
C ALA A 26 5.64 8.26 10.97
N ARG A 27 6.69 8.01 10.19
CA ARG A 27 7.37 9.05 9.38
C ARG A 27 6.95 9.07 7.91
N TRP A 28 6.04 8.20 7.52
CA TRP A 28 5.51 8.14 6.15
C TRP A 28 4.20 8.93 6.01
N THR A 29 3.69 8.98 4.78
CA THR A 29 2.50 9.76 4.41
C THR A 29 1.22 8.98 4.67
N PHE A 30 0.21 9.65 5.24
CA PHE A 30 -1.17 9.19 5.25
C PHE A 30 -1.99 10.05 4.29
N LEU A 31 -2.78 9.42 3.42
CA LEU A 31 -3.79 10.07 2.58
C LEU A 31 -5.18 9.72 3.14
N CYS A 32 -6.08 10.70 3.08
CA CYS A 32 -7.43 10.60 3.65
C CYS A 32 -8.46 10.70 2.53
N ASP A 33 -9.36 9.73 2.43
CA ASP A 33 -10.51 9.73 1.52
C ASP A 33 -11.83 9.64 2.32
N PRO A 34 -12.18 10.67 3.12
CA PRO A 34 -13.40 10.65 3.93
C PRO A 34 -14.67 10.60 3.07
N GLY A 35 -14.60 11.12 1.83
CA GLY A 35 -15.70 11.05 0.86
C GLY A 35 -15.84 9.71 0.16
N ARG A 36 -14.90 8.77 0.36
CA ARG A 36 -14.84 7.45 -0.30
C ARG A 36 -14.87 7.55 -1.82
N VAL A 37 -14.34 8.66 -2.36
CA VAL A 37 -14.34 8.96 -3.80
C VAL A 37 -13.42 7.99 -4.51
N GLU A 38 -12.19 7.86 -4.01
CA GLU A 38 -11.19 6.97 -4.59
C GLU A 38 -11.48 5.51 -4.23
N GLN A 39 -12.04 5.24 -3.05
CA GLN A 39 -12.55 3.91 -2.70
C GLN A 39 -13.51 3.35 -3.77
N ARG A 40 -14.54 4.14 -4.13
CA ARG A 40 -15.51 3.74 -5.17
C ARG A 40 -14.88 3.69 -6.55
N ARG A 41 -14.06 4.69 -6.90
CA ARG A 41 -13.41 4.77 -8.22
C ARG A 41 -12.47 3.59 -8.47
N LEU A 42 -11.77 3.12 -7.44
CA LEU A 42 -10.84 1.98 -7.52
C LEU A 42 -11.53 0.62 -7.31
N GLY A 43 -12.83 0.60 -7.01
CA GLY A 43 -13.54 -0.66 -6.71
C GLY A 43 -13.08 -1.34 -5.42
N LEU A 44 -12.52 -0.58 -4.47
CA LEU A 44 -11.96 -1.09 -3.22
C LEU A 44 -12.93 -0.91 -2.04
N ARG A 45 -14.23 -1.03 -2.26
CA ARG A 45 -15.22 -0.95 -1.19
C ARG A 45 -15.36 -2.30 -0.50
N GLU A 46 -15.17 -2.34 0.81
CA GLU A 46 -15.49 -3.52 1.61
C GLU A 46 -17.02 -3.62 1.78
N ALA A 47 -17.60 -4.81 1.56
CA ALA A 47 -19.05 -4.97 1.44
C ALA A 47 -19.74 -5.40 2.74
N THR A 48 -18.99 -5.87 3.75
CA THR A 48 -19.53 -6.48 4.97
C THR A 48 -19.70 -5.47 6.11
N ASP A 49 -18.80 -4.50 6.25
CA ASP A 49 -18.89 -3.43 7.23
C ASP A 49 -19.64 -2.22 6.65
N THR A 50 -20.97 -2.25 6.79
CA THR A 50 -21.85 -1.16 6.33
C THR A 50 -21.86 0.05 7.27
N VAL A 51 -21.27 -0.07 8.46
CA VAL A 51 -21.25 1.01 9.46
C VAL A 51 -20.08 1.95 9.19
N ASN A 52 -18.88 1.39 9.04
CA ASN A 52 -17.68 2.18 8.79
C ASN A 52 -17.41 2.39 7.30
N ASP A 53 -18.01 1.57 6.43
CA ASP A 53 -17.85 1.59 4.97
C ASP A 53 -16.37 1.75 4.56
N PRO A 54 -15.47 0.84 5.01
CA PRO A 54 -14.04 0.99 4.87
C PRO A 54 -13.53 0.52 3.50
N TYR A 55 -12.27 0.83 3.20
CA TYR A 55 -11.58 0.20 2.09
C TYR A 55 -11.49 -1.33 2.30
N LEU A 56 -11.66 -2.09 1.24
CA LEU A 56 -11.20 -3.48 1.17
C LEU A 56 -9.68 -3.46 1.41
N PRO A 57 -9.15 -4.22 2.38
CA PRO A 57 -7.73 -4.23 2.66
C PRO A 57 -6.92 -4.60 1.42
N ALA A 58 -6.04 -3.69 1.01
CA ALA A 58 -5.18 -3.86 -0.16
C ALA A 58 -3.78 -3.29 0.11
N ALA A 59 -2.79 -3.85 -0.57
CA ALA A 59 -1.45 -3.34 -0.69
C ALA A 59 -1.03 -3.38 -2.16
N VAL A 60 -0.36 -2.33 -2.62
CA VAL A 60 0.09 -2.21 -4.00
C VAL A 60 1.54 -1.79 -4.02
N LEU A 61 2.36 -2.49 -4.78
CA LEU A 61 3.72 -2.09 -5.10
C LEU A 61 3.71 -1.38 -6.45
N LEU A 62 4.23 -0.14 -6.46
CA LEU A 62 4.27 0.69 -7.65
C LEU A 62 5.70 0.87 -8.16
N LYS A 63 5.84 0.95 -9.48
CA LYS A 63 7.05 1.48 -10.13
C LYS A 63 7.14 3.00 -9.96
N PRO A 64 8.30 3.63 -10.23
CA PRO A 64 8.42 5.08 -10.25
C PRO A 64 7.45 5.78 -11.24
N SER A 65 7.04 5.09 -12.31
CA SER A 65 6.04 5.56 -13.27
C SER A 65 4.58 5.46 -12.77
N LEU A 66 4.36 5.01 -11.53
CA LEU A 66 3.06 4.70 -10.93
C LEU A 66 2.33 3.50 -11.59
N GLU A 67 3.02 2.71 -12.41
CA GLU A 67 2.53 1.41 -12.85
C GLU A 67 2.52 0.42 -11.68
N ILE A 68 1.52 -0.47 -11.67
CA ILE A 68 1.41 -1.55 -10.70
C ILE A 68 2.45 -2.62 -11.03
N GLN A 69 3.36 -2.89 -10.09
CA GLN A 69 4.28 -4.02 -10.13
C GLN A 69 3.64 -5.29 -9.57
N ALA A 70 2.93 -5.14 -8.46
CA ALA A 70 2.26 -6.22 -7.77
C ALA A 70 1.12 -5.64 -6.92
N GLU A 71 0.06 -6.42 -6.78
CA GLU A 71 -1.06 -6.12 -5.91
C GLU A 71 -1.35 -7.31 -5.00
N TRP A 72 -1.72 -7.00 -3.76
CA TRP A 72 -2.17 -7.96 -2.78
C TRP A 72 -3.46 -7.43 -2.20
N GLY A 73 -4.56 -8.09 -2.54
CA GLY A 73 -5.88 -7.80 -2.03
C GLY A 73 -6.54 -9.07 -1.53
N GLY A 74 -7.52 -8.94 -0.64
CA GLY A 74 -8.32 -10.08 -0.21
C GLY A 74 -8.83 -9.99 1.21
N TYR A 75 -9.32 -11.12 1.70
CA TYR A 75 -10.01 -11.23 2.98
C TYR A 75 -9.04 -11.10 4.16
N TRP A 76 -9.22 -10.03 4.96
CA TRP A 76 -8.55 -9.83 6.25
C TRP A 76 -7.03 -10.07 6.19
N TYR A 77 -6.43 -10.61 7.26
CA TYR A 77 -5.00 -10.85 7.43
C TYR A 77 -4.35 -11.62 6.27
N TRP A 78 -5.10 -12.50 5.60
CA TRP A 78 -4.59 -13.41 4.57
C TRP A 78 -4.41 -12.76 3.19
N GLY A 79 -5.07 -11.63 2.93
CA GLY A 79 -4.90 -10.87 1.69
C GLY A 79 -3.73 -9.89 1.71
N ARG A 80 -3.09 -9.70 2.87
CA ARG A 80 -1.93 -8.80 3.03
C ARG A 80 -0.66 -9.53 2.62
N PRO A 81 0.29 -8.84 1.96
CA PRO A 81 1.56 -9.47 1.65
C PRO A 81 2.35 -9.74 2.92
N THR A 82 2.98 -10.90 2.96
CA THR A 82 4.06 -11.19 3.89
C THR A 82 5.29 -10.34 3.58
N LEU A 83 6.20 -10.24 4.56
CA LEU A 83 7.48 -9.57 4.33
C LEU A 83 8.30 -10.22 3.21
N GLU A 84 8.15 -11.53 3.02
CA GLU A 84 8.84 -12.26 1.96
C GLU A 84 8.28 -11.92 0.57
N GLU A 85 6.95 -11.85 0.43
CA GLU A 85 6.32 -11.43 -0.83
C GLU A 85 6.68 -9.99 -1.18
N LEU A 86 6.70 -9.07 -0.20
CA LEU A 86 7.17 -7.70 -0.40
C LEU A 86 8.64 -7.68 -0.84
N ARG A 87 9.51 -8.42 -0.15
CA ARG A 87 10.94 -8.51 -0.47
C ARG A 87 11.15 -9.01 -1.90
N GLN A 88 10.37 -10.00 -2.31
CA GLN A 88 10.47 -10.58 -3.64
C GLN A 88 9.93 -9.61 -4.71
N GLY A 89 8.82 -8.92 -4.45
CA GLY A 89 8.32 -7.84 -5.32
C GLY A 89 9.33 -6.71 -5.52
N PHE A 90 10.00 -6.24 -4.45
CA PHE A 90 11.07 -5.25 -4.56
C PHE A 90 12.29 -5.76 -5.33
N ARG A 91 12.60 -7.06 -5.20
CA ARG A 91 13.69 -7.69 -5.95
C ARG A 91 13.40 -7.71 -7.45
N ASP A 92 12.19 -8.09 -7.82
CA ASP A 92 11.76 -8.14 -9.22
C ASP A 92 11.68 -6.74 -9.82
N LEU A 93 11.11 -5.78 -9.08
CA LEU A 93 11.12 -4.35 -9.45
C LEU A 93 12.55 -3.82 -9.68
N SER A 94 13.47 -4.15 -8.77
CA SER A 94 14.86 -3.70 -8.88
C SER A 94 15.57 -4.32 -10.08
N ARG A 95 15.28 -5.58 -10.41
CA ARG A 95 15.83 -6.26 -11.59
C ARG A 95 15.34 -5.63 -12.89
N GLU A 96 14.06 -5.25 -12.94
CA GLU A 96 13.48 -4.60 -14.11
C GLU A 96 14.02 -3.18 -14.32
N LEU A 97 14.07 -2.38 -13.25
CA LEU A 97 14.44 -0.95 -13.35
C LEU A 97 15.94 -0.69 -13.50
N ARG A 98 16.79 -1.64 -13.10
CA ARG A 98 18.23 -1.42 -13.03
C ARG A 98 18.99 -2.36 -13.97
N SER A 99 19.61 -1.77 -14.98
CA SER A 99 20.51 -2.49 -15.90
C SER A 99 21.73 -3.08 -15.20
N ASP A 100 22.11 -2.57 -14.02
CA ASP A 100 23.25 -3.04 -13.22
C ASP A 100 22.86 -4.01 -12.10
N TRP A 101 21.60 -4.48 -12.06
CA TRP A 101 21.13 -5.37 -11.00
C TRP A 101 21.92 -6.70 -10.98
N LYS A 102 22.38 -7.09 -9.79
CA LYS A 102 23.02 -8.38 -9.52
C LYS A 102 22.26 -9.11 -8.41
N GLY A 103 21.87 -10.36 -8.67
CA GLY A 103 21.26 -11.24 -7.69
C GLY A 103 22.28 -11.82 -6.70
N PRO A 104 21.83 -12.59 -5.69
CA PRO A 104 22.72 -13.39 -4.86
C PRO A 104 23.61 -14.27 -5.75
N ALA A 105 24.92 -14.29 -5.49
CA ALA A 105 25.79 -15.29 -6.09
C ALA A 105 25.38 -16.68 -5.57
N ALA A 106 25.37 -17.67 -6.46
CA ALA A 106 25.13 -19.07 -6.12
C ALA A 106 26.25 -19.64 -5.25
#